data_AF-A0A6I4YFH5-F1
#
_entry.id   AF-A0A6I4YFH5-F1
#
_cell.length_a   1.000
_cell.length_b   1.000
_cell.length_c   1.000
_cell.angle_alpha   90.00
_cell.angle_beta   90.00
_cell.angle_gamma   90.00
#
_symmetry.space_group_name_H-M   'P 1'
#
loop_
_entity.id
_entity.type
_entity.pdbx_description
1 polymer ?
#
loop_
_entity_poly.entity_id
_entity_poly.type
_entity_poly.pdbx_seq_one_letter_code
_entity_poly.pdbx_strand_id
1 'polypeptide(L)'
;MTLTLHRISRLQYAQHEGLAEHGYGAALYGGRWNSPDPGMVANRRLIYASDTLAQAMLEVIVHVDSPVLRSVPHAFVRFQVDEASISDLDVTQLPPTWNAHPGTPATQVIGDQWFDEQISPVLRVPSVILPLSVYGPGQSNYLINARHPQITRAVTLLGFEPLPFDPRL
;
A
#
# COMPACT_ATOMS: atom_id res chain seq x y z
N MET A 1 4.44 -19.16 7.15
CA MET A 1 4.27 -18.25 8.30
C MET A 1 3.36 -17.11 7.85
N THR A 2 2.72 -16.38 8.76
CA THR A 2 1.79 -15.32 8.37
C THR A 2 2.22 -13.97 8.93
N LEU A 3 2.15 -12.95 8.09
CA LEU A 3 2.41 -11.55 8.45
C LEU A 3 1.10 -10.78 8.51
N THR A 4 0.97 -9.87 9.48
CA THR A 4 -0.16 -8.91 9.51
C THR A 4 0.30 -7.58 8.95
N LEU A 5 -0.36 -7.13 7.89
CA LEU A 5 -0.14 -5.82 7.29
C LEU A 5 -1.21 -4.83 7.73
N HIS A 6 -0.83 -3.56 7.83
CA HIS A 6 -1.66 -2.47 8.31
C HIS A 6 -1.83 -1.40 7.25
N ARG A 7 -3.04 -0.86 7.13
CA ARG A 7 -3.35 0.29 6.27
C ARG A 7 -4.19 1.29 7.04
N ILE A 8 -3.91 2.57 6.88
CA ILE A 8 -4.83 3.64 7.27
C ILE A 8 -5.63 4.07 6.04
N SER A 9 -6.94 4.22 6.20
CA SER A 9 -7.82 4.78 5.16
C SER A 9 -8.94 5.59 5.77
N ARG A 10 -9.62 6.41 4.96
CA ARG A 10 -10.89 7.01 5.38
C ARG A 10 -11.89 5.91 5.73
N LEU A 11 -12.69 6.12 6.77
CA LEU A 11 -13.60 5.12 7.33
C LEU A 11 -14.55 4.56 6.28
N GLN A 12 -15.12 5.41 5.43
CA GLN A 12 -16.05 5.01 4.37
C GLN A 12 -15.45 3.99 3.37
N TYR A 13 -14.13 3.97 3.19
CA TYR A 13 -13.45 3.02 2.29
C TYR A 13 -12.88 1.80 3.03
N ALA A 14 -12.84 1.84 4.36
CA ALA A 14 -12.43 0.72 5.20
C ALA A 14 -13.55 -0.33 5.33
N GLN A 15 -14.80 0.09 5.13
CA GLN A 15 -16.01 -0.71 5.31
C GLN A 15 -16.30 -1.71 4.18
N HIS A 16 -15.51 -1.72 3.11
CA HIS A 16 -15.66 -2.72 2.06
C HIS A 16 -15.33 -4.12 2.59
N GLU A 17 -16.15 -5.10 2.23
CA GLU A 17 -16.03 -6.47 2.74
C GLU A 17 -15.08 -7.33 1.88
N GLY A 18 -15.01 -7.04 0.58
CA GLY A 18 -14.15 -7.75 -0.36
C GLY A 18 -12.81 -7.06 -0.64
N LEU A 19 -11.72 -7.84 -0.69
CA LEU A 19 -10.41 -7.35 -1.13
C LEU A 19 -10.47 -6.64 -2.49
N ALA A 20 -11.25 -7.17 -3.43
CA ALA A 20 -11.40 -6.64 -4.78
C ALA A 20 -12.06 -5.25 -4.87
N GLU A 21 -12.74 -4.80 -3.81
CA GLU A 21 -13.37 -3.48 -3.72
C GLU A 21 -12.36 -2.40 -3.29
N HIS A 22 -11.29 -2.79 -2.59
CA HIS A 22 -10.23 -1.87 -2.21
C HIS A 22 -9.33 -1.50 -3.40
N GLY A 23 -8.38 -0.59 -3.16
CA GLY A 23 -7.41 -0.13 -4.16
C GLY A 23 -7.96 0.78 -5.25
N TYR A 24 -9.24 1.19 -5.18
CA TYR A 24 -9.83 2.10 -6.18
C TYR A 24 -9.09 3.43 -6.30
N GLY A 25 -8.82 4.08 -5.16
CA GLY A 25 -8.17 5.38 -5.13
C GLY A 25 -6.76 5.33 -5.70
N ALA A 26 -6.01 4.25 -5.42
CA ALA A 26 -4.69 4.05 -6.01
C ALA A 26 -4.78 3.89 -7.53
N ALA A 27 -5.72 3.08 -8.05
CA ALA A 27 -5.93 2.96 -9.48
C ALA A 27 -6.31 4.30 -10.14
N LEU A 28 -7.17 5.10 -9.50
CA LEU A 28 -7.69 6.34 -10.07
C LEU A 28 -6.65 7.46 -10.11
N TYR A 29 -5.96 7.66 -8.99
CA TYR A 29 -5.09 8.82 -8.78
C TYR A 29 -3.60 8.49 -8.85
N GLY A 30 -3.25 7.20 -8.96
CA GLY A 30 -1.88 6.74 -8.89
C GLY A 30 -1.34 6.75 -7.46
N GLY A 31 -0.10 6.29 -7.35
CA GLY A 31 0.70 6.38 -6.14
C GLY A 31 2.18 6.39 -6.51
N ARG A 32 3.06 6.15 -5.53
CA ARG A 32 4.50 6.02 -5.82
C ARG A 32 4.78 4.82 -6.74
N TRP A 33 4.03 3.73 -6.57
CA TRP A 33 4.27 2.45 -7.23
C TRP A 33 3.21 2.08 -8.26
N ASN A 34 2.34 3.00 -8.69
CA ASN A 34 1.44 2.74 -9.80
C ASN A 34 1.02 4.03 -10.50
N SER A 35 0.83 3.95 -11.81
CA SER A 35 0.35 5.07 -12.61
C SER A 35 -1.12 5.38 -12.32
N PRO A 36 -1.55 6.65 -12.42
CA PRO A 36 -2.96 7.00 -12.42
C PRO A 36 -3.65 6.45 -13.68
N ASP A 37 -4.87 5.95 -13.51
CA ASP A 37 -5.73 5.46 -14.58
C ASP A 37 -7.16 6.04 -14.41
N PRO A 38 -7.37 7.33 -14.76
CA PRO A 38 -8.67 8.00 -14.62
C PRO A 38 -9.80 7.29 -15.37
N GLY A 39 -9.47 6.61 -16.47
CA GLY A 39 -10.42 5.85 -17.29
C GLY A 39 -10.75 4.45 -16.75
N MET A 40 -10.04 3.98 -15.72
CA MET A 40 -10.16 2.63 -15.18
C MET A 40 -9.99 1.54 -16.26
N VAL A 41 -9.14 1.79 -17.25
CA VAL A 41 -8.89 0.87 -18.37
C VAL A 41 -8.01 -0.30 -17.92
N ALA A 42 -6.88 0.01 -17.28
CA ALA A 42 -5.98 -1.00 -16.71
C ALA A 42 -6.50 -1.49 -15.34
N ASN A 43 -7.20 -0.62 -14.59
CA ASN A 43 -7.85 -0.93 -13.31
C ASN A 43 -6.88 -1.57 -12.30
N ARG A 44 -5.68 -0.98 -12.16
CA ARG A 44 -4.60 -1.45 -11.27
C ARG A 44 -4.93 -1.23 -9.79
N ARG A 45 -5.78 -2.09 -9.22
CA ARG A 45 -6.23 -2.02 -7.82
C ARG A 45 -5.12 -2.45 -6.86
N LEU A 46 -4.27 -1.50 -6.48
CA LEU A 46 -3.27 -1.69 -5.45
C LEU A 46 -3.76 -1.24 -4.07
N ILE A 47 -3.57 -2.09 -3.08
CA ILE A 47 -3.72 -1.71 -1.67
C ILE A 47 -2.33 -1.49 -1.11
N TYR A 48 -2.05 -0.25 -0.70
CA TYR A 48 -0.82 0.09 0.02
C TYR A 48 -1.02 -0.22 1.51
N ALA A 49 -0.08 -0.98 2.07
CA ALA A 49 -0.04 -1.34 3.48
C ALA A 49 1.41 -1.31 3.99
N SER A 50 1.59 -1.43 5.31
CA SER A 50 2.89 -1.44 5.97
C SER A 50 2.98 -2.59 6.96
N ASP A 51 4.20 -3.01 7.29
CA ASP A 51 4.48 -4.03 8.32
C ASP A 51 3.87 -3.68 9.67
N THR A 52 3.85 -2.39 10.02
CA THR A 52 3.39 -1.92 11.31
C THR A 52 2.34 -0.83 11.17
N LEU A 53 1.43 -0.75 12.14
CA LEU A 53 0.47 0.34 12.23
C LEU A 53 1.17 1.71 12.35
N ALA A 54 2.29 1.76 13.09
CA ALA A 54 3.07 2.99 13.25
C ALA A 54 3.63 3.51 11.92
N GLN A 55 4.11 2.63 11.05
CA GLN A 55 4.58 3.01 9.73
C GLN A 55 3.42 3.41 8.81
N ALA A 56 2.29 2.70 8.86
CA ALA A 56 1.08 3.11 8.11
C ALA A 56 0.58 4.50 8.53
N MET A 57 0.69 4.84 9.82
CA MET A 57 0.39 6.18 10.35
C MET A 57 1.39 7.22 9.84
N LEU A 58 2.70 6.92 9.87
CA LEU A 58 3.76 7.80 9.38
C LEU A 58 3.55 8.16 7.90
N GLU A 59 3.19 7.18 7.07
CA GLU A 59 2.91 7.40 5.65
C GLU A 59 1.77 8.39 5.43
N VAL A 60 0.69 8.32 6.22
CA VAL A 60 -0.43 9.27 6.11
C VAL A 60 -0.05 10.66 6.58
N ILE A 61 0.66 10.76 7.72
CA ILE A 61 1.08 12.06 8.28
C ILE A 61 1.97 12.80 7.29
N VAL A 62 2.92 12.11 6.66
CA VAL A 62 3.88 12.72 5.72
C VAL A 62 3.28 13.02 4.36
N HIS A 63 2.44 12.14 3.80
CA HIS A 63 1.97 12.28 2.41
C HIS A 63 0.61 12.97 2.24
N VAL A 64 -0.27 12.89 3.23
CA VAL A 64 -1.64 13.41 3.14
C VAL A 64 -1.83 14.68 3.98
N ASP A 65 -0.82 15.01 4.79
CA ASP A 65 -0.80 16.09 5.79
C ASP A 65 -1.77 15.83 6.96
N SER A 66 -1.36 16.16 8.18
CA SER A 66 -2.14 15.87 9.40
C SER A 66 -3.55 16.51 9.45
N PRO A 67 -3.83 17.65 8.77
CA PRO A 67 -5.18 18.21 8.70
C PRO A 67 -6.22 17.28 8.06
N VAL A 68 -5.82 16.35 7.18
CA VAL A 68 -6.77 15.39 6.61
C VAL A 68 -7.23 14.38 7.66
N LEU A 69 -6.34 13.92 8.53
CA LEU A 69 -6.70 13.05 9.66
C LEU A 69 -7.71 13.71 10.61
N ARG A 70 -7.70 15.05 10.70
CA ARG A 70 -8.64 15.85 11.50
C ARG A 70 -9.99 16.08 10.82
N SER A 71 -10.01 16.16 9.50
CA SER A 71 -11.20 16.63 8.75
C SER A 71 -12.20 15.53 8.42
N VAL A 72 -11.78 14.26 8.38
CA VAL A 72 -12.67 13.12 8.08
C VAL A 72 -12.35 11.91 8.97
N PRO A 73 -13.34 11.06 9.30
CA PRO A 73 -13.09 9.84 10.05
C PRO A 73 -12.18 8.87 9.31
N HIS A 74 -11.24 8.26 10.03
CA HIS A 74 -10.31 7.25 9.53
C HIS A 74 -10.47 5.92 10.27
N ALA A 75 -9.93 4.87 9.68
CA ALA A 75 -9.84 3.54 10.26
C ALA A 75 -8.49 2.92 9.92
N PHE A 76 -8.05 1.97 10.75
CA PHE A 76 -6.97 1.07 10.38
C PHE A 76 -7.55 -0.27 9.95
N VAL A 77 -7.06 -0.78 8.83
CA VAL A 77 -7.45 -2.04 8.21
C VAL A 77 -6.29 -3.02 8.36
N ARG A 78 -6.61 -4.28 8.66
CA ARG A 78 -5.61 -5.34 8.82
C ARG A 78 -5.78 -6.43 7.77
N PHE A 79 -4.66 -6.88 7.24
CA PHE A 79 -4.60 -7.98 6.28
C PHE A 79 -3.67 -9.05 6.82
N GLN A 80 -4.13 -10.30 6.90
CA GLN A 80 -3.25 -11.45 7.14
C GLN A 80 -2.74 -11.94 5.80
N VAL A 81 -1.43 -12.07 5.67
CA VAL A 81 -0.75 -12.46 4.43
C VAL A 81 0.07 -13.71 4.67
N ASP A 82 -0.03 -14.68 3.77
CA ASP A 82 0.94 -15.77 3.69
C ASP A 82 2.28 -15.25 3.18
N GLU A 83 3.32 -15.34 4.00
CA GLU A 83 4.66 -14.84 3.66
C GLU A 83 5.22 -15.49 2.39
N ALA A 84 4.81 -16.72 2.05
CA ALA A 84 5.21 -17.38 0.81
C ALA A 84 4.61 -16.72 -0.45
N SER A 85 3.61 -15.85 -0.30
CA SER A 85 2.99 -15.08 -1.37
C SER A 85 3.60 -13.69 -1.56
N ILE A 86 4.63 -13.35 -0.78
CA ILE A 86 5.32 -12.07 -0.83
C ILE A 86 6.57 -12.21 -1.70
N SER A 87 6.68 -11.36 -2.72
CA SER A 87 7.94 -11.15 -3.43
C SER A 87 8.61 -9.87 -2.94
N ASP A 88 9.93 -9.82 -3.00
CA ASP A 88 10.70 -8.63 -2.67
C ASP A 88 11.05 -7.84 -3.91
N LEU A 89 10.87 -6.52 -3.85
CA LEU A 89 11.46 -5.65 -4.84
C LEU A 89 13.00 -5.72 -4.73
N ASP A 90 13.65 -6.05 -5.84
CA ASP A 90 15.09 -5.95 -5.96
C ASP A 90 15.51 -4.47 -5.94
N VAL A 91 16.13 -4.04 -4.85
CA VAL A 91 16.55 -2.66 -4.64
C VAL A 91 17.64 -2.20 -5.61
N THR A 92 18.35 -3.13 -6.25
CA THR A 92 19.35 -2.80 -7.27
C THR A 92 18.72 -2.30 -8.57
N GLN A 93 17.43 -2.59 -8.78
CA GLN A 93 16.64 -2.11 -9.91
C GLN A 93 16.01 -0.73 -9.67
N LEU A 94 16.21 -0.15 -8.47
CA LEU A 94 15.63 1.16 -8.17
C LEU A 94 16.30 2.25 -9.02
N PRO A 95 15.51 3.12 -9.68
CA PRO A 95 16.06 4.26 -10.37
C PRO A 95 16.71 5.22 -9.35
N PRO A 96 17.74 6.00 -9.74
CA PRO A 96 18.37 6.98 -8.84
C PRO A 96 17.39 7.97 -8.20
N THR A 97 16.23 8.19 -8.83
CA THR A 97 15.17 9.12 -8.40
C THR A 97 14.01 8.44 -7.67
N TRP A 98 14.17 7.18 -7.24
CA TRP A 98 13.08 6.40 -6.63
C TRP A 98 12.45 7.07 -5.40
N ASN A 99 13.25 7.81 -4.62
CA ASN A 99 12.85 8.51 -3.42
C ASN A 99 12.65 10.02 -3.62
N ALA A 100 12.57 10.49 -4.87
CA ALA A 100 12.36 11.91 -5.16
C ALA A 100 11.05 12.43 -4.55
N HIS A 101 11.07 13.73 -4.20
CA HIS A 101 9.91 14.50 -3.76
C HIS A 101 9.89 15.85 -4.54
N PRO A 102 8.89 16.10 -5.41
CA PRO A 102 7.75 15.22 -5.72
C PRO A 102 8.20 13.91 -6.39
N GLY A 103 7.37 12.87 -6.28
CA GLY A 103 7.63 11.55 -6.86
C GLY A 103 7.76 11.60 -8.39
N THR A 104 8.54 10.69 -8.97
CA THR A 104 8.69 10.57 -10.43
C THR A 104 7.94 9.34 -10.96
N PRO A 105 7.57 9.30 -12.25
CA PRO A 105 6.95 8.11 -12.85
C PRO A 105 7.82 6.85 -12.85
N ALA A 106 9.12 6.96 -12.57
CA ALA A 106 10.06 5.85 -12.70
C ALA A 106 9.72 4.65 -11.79
N THR A 107 9.23 4.90 -10.57
CA THR A 107 8.78 3.82 -9.67
C THR A 107 7.39 3.29 -10.01
N GLN A 108 6.56 4.09 -10.70
CA GLN A 108 5.24 3.67 -11.13
C GLN A 108 5.33 2.58 -12.19
N VAL A 109 6.29 2.69 -13.12
CA VAL A 109 6.54 1.67 -14.15
C VAL A 109 6.86 0.31 -13.52
N ILE A 110 7.66 0.28 -12.45
CA ILE A 110 8.03 -0.95 -11.75
C ILE A 110 6.79 -1.65 -11.19
N GLY A 111 5.93 -0.91 -10.48
CA GLY A 111 4.74 -1.52 -9.87
C GLY A 111 3.61 -1.79 -10.87
N ASP A 112 3.49 -1.00 -11.94
CA ASP A 112 2.59 -1.29 -13.06
C ASP A 112 2.98 -2.61 -13.74
N GLN A 113 4.27 -2.80 -14.04
CA GLN A 113 4.78 -4.04 -14.63
C GLN A 113 4.53 -5.24 -13.72
N TRP A 114 4.89 -5.12 -12.43
CA TRP A 114 4.63 -6.17 -11.43
C TRP A 114 3.14 -6.56 -11.37
N PHE A 115 2.24 -5.57 -11.41
CA PHE A 115 0.80 -5.80 -11.42
C PHE A 115 0.33 -6.47 -12.71
N ASP A 116 0.71 -5.93 -13.87
CA ASP A 116 0.23 -6.39 -15.17
C ASP A 116 0.71 -7.82 -15.48
N GLU A 117 1.95 -8.14 -15.10
CA GLU A 117 2.54 -9.48 -15.25
C GLU A 117 2.07 -10.47 -14.18
N GLN A 118 1.30 -10.02 -13.17
CA GLN A 118 0.78 -10.84 -12.08
C GLN A 118 1.91 -11.65 -11.39
N ILE A 119 3.05 -11.00 -11.14
CA ILE A 119 4.26 -11.67 -10.64
C ILE A 119 4.03 -12.32 -9.27
N SER A 120 3.30 -11.64 -8.39
CA SER A 120 2.93 -12.17 -7.08
C SER A 120 1.66 -11.50 -6.54
N PRO A 121 0.98 -12.11 -5.56
CA PRO A 121 -0.14 -11.46 -4.87
C PRO A 121 0.26 -10.21 -4.08
N VAL A 122 1.48 -10.22 -3.51
CA VAL A 122 1.97 -9.16 -2.64
C VAL A 122 3.43 -8.84 -2.97
N LEU A 123 3.75 -7.56 -3.15
CA LEU A 123 5.11 -7.06 -3.33
C LEU A 123 5.53 -6.24 -2.12
N ARG A 124 6.65 -6.62 -1.49
CA ARG A 124 7.34 -5.80 -0.51
C ARG A 124 8.16 -4.73 -1.24
N VAL A 125 8.02 -3.48 -0.79
CA VAL A 125 8.68 -2.30 -1.36
C VAL A 125 9.24 -1.40 -0.26
N PRO A 126 10.33 -0.65 -0.51
CA PRO A 126 10.86 0.26 0.49
C PRO A 126 9.88 1.41 0.78
N SER A 127 9.83 1.84 2.04
CA SER A 127 9.25 3.14 2.38
C SER A 127 10.20 4.23 1.93
N VAL A 128 9.67 5.30 1.35
CA VAL A 128 10.48 6.47 0.98
C VAL A 128 10.89 7.31 2.20
N ILE A 129 10.18 7.12 3.32
CA ILE A 129 10.37 7.88 4.55
C ILE A 129 11.53 7.29 5.36
N LEU A 130 11.74 5.98 5.27
CA LEU A 130 12.79 5.26 5.98
C LEU A 130 14.06 5.09 5.12
N PRO A 131 15.25 5.03 5.74
CA PRO A 131 16.48 4.73 5.02
C PRO A 131 16.41 3.38 4.30
N LEU A 132 16.95 3.28 3.08
CA LEU A 132 16.97 2.01 2.34
C LEU A 132 17.75 0.91 3.07
N SER A 133 18.69 1.26 3.96
CA SER A 133 19.45 0.31 4.77
C SER A 133 18.62 -0.47 5.78
N VAL A 134 17.39 -0.03 6.09
CA VAL A 134 16.46 -0.77 6.96
C VAL A 134 15.38 -1.52 6.19
N TYR A 135 15.43 -1.51 4.85
CA TYR A 135 14.48 -2.23 4.01
C TYR A 135 14.54 -3.74 4.29
N GLY A 136 13.40 -4.31 4.64
CA GLY A 136 13.25 -5.70 5.03
C GLY A 136 12.00 -5.93 5.88
N PRO A 137 11.76 -7.18 6.31
CA PRO A 137 10.62 -7.49 7.17
C PRO A 137 10.66 -6.66 8.46
N GLY A 138 9.53 -6.08 8.82
CA GLY A 138 9.35 -5.20 9.98
C GLY A 138 9.50 -3.71 9.70
N GLN A 139 10.11 -3.33 8.56
CA GLN A 139 10.33 -1.94 8.16
C GLN A 139 10.11 -1.73 6.65
N SER A 140 9.03 -2.31 6.11
CA SER A 140 8.67 -2.17 4.70
C SER A 140 7.21 -1.79 4.46
N ASN A 141 6.97 -1.23 3.28
CA ASN A 141 5.63 -1.11 2.73
C ASN A 141 5.36 -2.32 1.83
N TYR A 142 4.08 -2.53 1.55
CA TYR A 142 3.61 -3.63 0.75
C TYR A 142 2.53 -3.14 -0.20
N LEU A 143 2.59 -3.65 -1.43
CA LEU A 143 1.54 -3.51 -2.42
C LEU A 143 0.81 -4.84 -2.49
N ILE A 144 -0.49 -4.83 -2.22
CA ILE A 144 -1.34 -5.99 -2.41
C ILE A 144 -2.09 -5.80 -3.73
N ASN A 145 -1.91 -6.74 -4.66
CA ASN A 145 -2.63 -6.75 -5.91
C ASN A 145 -4.01 -7.36 -5.68
N ALA A 146 -5.02 -6.51 -5.49
CA ALA A 146 -6.40 -6.93 -5.22
C ALA A 146 -7.05 -7.69 -6.39
N ARG A 147 -6.42 -7.70 -7.57
CA ARG A 147 -6.87 -8.41 -8.79
C ARG A 147 -6.05 -9.66 -9.08
N HIS A 148 -5.09 -10.02 -8.23
CA HIS A 148 -4.26 -11.19 -8.49
C HIS A 148 -5.10 -12.48 -8.45
N PRO A 149 -4.93 -13.43 -9.37
CA PRO A 149 -5.73 -14.67 -9.41
C PRO A 149 -5.68 -15.50 -8.12
N GLN A 150 -4.57 -15.39 -7.38
CA GLN A 150 -4.35 -16.12 -6.13
C GLN A 150 -4.63 -15.27 -4.88
N ILE A 151 -5.21 -14.06 -5.02
CA ILE A 151 -5.31 -13.11 -3.91
C ILE A 151 -6.07 -13.65 -2.70
N THR A 152 -7.15 -14.39 -2.93
CA THR A 152 -7.99 -14.98 -1.86
C THR A 152 -7.31 -16.10 -1.09
N ARG A 153 -6.28 -16.73 -1.68
CA ARG A 153 -5.43 -17.72 -1.00
C ARG A 153 -4.29 -17.05 -0.24
N ALA A 154 -3.77 -15.95 -0.77
CA ALA A 154 -2.60 -15.25 -0.25
C ALA A 154 -2.92 -14.28 0.89
N VAL A 155 -4.09 -13.63 0.83
CA VAL A 155 -4.44 -12.52 1.71
C VAL A 155 -5.86 -12.69 2.24
N THR A 156 -6.00 -12.53 3.56
CA THR A 156 -7.29 -12.47 4.25
C THR A 156 -7.48 -11.07 4.83
N LEU A 157 -8.59 -10.43 4.51
CA LEU A 157 -9.00 -9.19 5.18
C LEU A 157 -9.49 -9.55 6.59
N LEU A 158 -8.81 -9.06 7.63
CA LEU A 158 -9.19 -9.30 9.03
C LEU A 158 -10.22 -8.28 9.54
N GLY A 159 -10.54 -7.27 8.74
CA GLY A 159 -11.46 -6.19 9.08
C GLY A 159 -10.75 -4.88 9.42
N PHE A 160 -11.53 -3.95 9.95
CA PHE A 160 -11.09 -2.60 10.27
C PHE A 160 -11.58 -2.16 11.65
N GLU A 161 -10.89 -1.20 12.24
CA GLU A 161 -11.29 -0.54 13.48
C GLU A 161 -11.19 0.98 13.30
N PRO A 162 -12.12 1.77 13.86
CA PRO A 162 -12.02 3.22 13.84
C PRO A 162 -10.69 3.70 14.42
N LEU A 163 -10.03 4.61 13.72
CA LEU A 163 -8.80 5.25 14.20
C LEU A 163 -9.21 6.55 14.91
N PRO A 164 -9.14 6.61 16.25
CA PRO A 164 -9.41 7.86 16.96
C PRO A 164 -8.34 8.89 16.60
N PHE A 165 -8.76 10.12 16.32
CA PHE A 165 -7.83 11.22 16.10
C PHE A 165 -7.13 11.59 17.43
N ASP A 166 -5.79 11.64 17.41
CA ASP A 166 -4.99 12.13 18.53
C ASP A 166 -4.57 13.58 18.27
N PRO A 167 -4.95 14.55 19.12
CA PRO A 167 -4.65 15.97 18.92
C PRO A 167 -3.16 16.32 18.94
N ARG A 168 -2.29 15.39 19.35
CA ARG A 168 -0.83 15.55 19.33
C ARG A 168 -0.20 15.28 17.95
N LEU A 169 -0.98 14.76 16.99
CA LEU A 169 -0.61 14.59 15.57
C LEU A 169 -1.02 15.82 14.74
#